data_AF-Q7P805-F1
#
_entry.id   AF-Q7P805-F1
#
_cell.length_a   1.000
_cell.length_b   1.000
_cell.length_c   1.000
_cell.angle_alpha   90.00
_cell.angle_beta   90.00
_cell.angle_gamma   90.00
#
_symmetry.space_group_name_H-M   'P 1'
#
loop_
_entity.id
_entity.type
_entity.pdbx_description
1 polymer ?
#
loop_
_entity_poly.entity_id
_entity_poly.type
_entity_poly.pdbx_seq_one_letter_code
_entity_poly.pdbx_strand_id
1 'polypeptide(L)'
;MENLEYNEEENRLFRKDGLELEFLYYGKDKKTIYFRNPETEKKIRYNYEFRKLSKESKDNIESEFGKQLRMNRSIQVEGAFAVIKEDMKLRKLKVRGKNSTKREIGLFCIAYNFNKYLAKLSRKNQGVVLHPLKTA
;
A
#
# COMPACT_ATOMS: atom_id res chain seq x y z
N MET A 1 4.22 10.56 16.40
CA MET A 1 5.47 10.00 15.82
C MET A 1 6.12 10.93 14.79
N GLU A 2 5.42 11.95 14.28
CA GLU A 2 5.98 13.05 13.46
C GLU A 2 6.32 14.26 14.35
N ASN A 3 7.23 14.11 15.31
CA ASN A 3 7.67 15.24 16.14
C ASN A 3 9.10 15.68 15.80
N LEU A 4 9.64 15.20 14.68
CA LEU A 4 11.01 15.44 14.27
C LEU A 4 11.03 15.94 12.82
N GLU A 5 11.81 16.98 12.57
CA GLU A 5 12.01 17.62 11.27
C GLU A 5 13.49 17.56 10.92
N TYR A 6 13.82 16.95 9.79
CA TYR A 6 15.20 16.77 9.37
C TYR A 6 15.51 17.70 8.21
N ASN A 7 16.55 18.51 8.37
CA ASN A 7 17.12 19.33 7.31
C ASN A 7 18.23 18.53 6.62
N GLU A 8 18.02 18.20 5.34
CA GLU A 8 18.97 17.45 4.52
C GLU A 8 20.23 18.24 4.18
N GLU A 9 20.11 19.55 3.95
CA GLU A 9 21.21 20.41 3.52
C GLU A 9 22.23 20.58 4.66
N GLU A 10 21.72 20.75 5.88
CA GLU A 10 22.54 20.98 7.06
C GLU A 10 22.80 19.71 7.89
N ASN A 11 22.19 18.58 7.53
CA ASN A 11 22.17 17.33 8.32
C ASN A 11 21.76 17.53 9.79
N ARG A 12 20.80 18.43 10.02
CA ARG A 12 20.28 18.78 11.36
C ARG A 12 18.93 18.14 11.61
N LEU A 13 18.68 17.75 12.85
CA LEU A 13 17.41 17.16 13.27
C LEU A 13 16.80 18.02 14.37
N PHE A 14 15.60 18.51 14.14
CA PHE A 14 14.85 19.34 15.06
C PHE A 14 13.66 18.56 15.60
N ARG A 15 13.21 18.91 16.80
CA ARG A 15 11.85 18.64 17.23
C ARG A 15 10.91 19.72 16.73
N LYS A 16 9.62 19.40 16.65
CA LYS A 16 8.57 20.36 16.24
C LYS A 16 8.46 21.62 17.12
N ASP A 17 8.97 21.56 18.35
CA ASP A 17 9.05 22.71 19.25
C ASP A 17 10.26 23.63 18.96
N GLY A 18 11.09 23.28 17.97
CA GLY A 18 12.28 24.02 17.56
C GLY A 18 13.58 23.56 18.21
N LEU A 19 13.55 22.59 19.14
CA LEU A 19 14.77 22.09 19.77
C LEU A 19 15.63 21.31 18.77
N GLU A 20 16.87 21.75 18.56
CA GLU A 20 17.86 21.02 17.77
C GLU A 20 18.44 19.85 18.58
N LEU A 21 18.55 18.68 17.93
CA LEU A 21 19.19 17.51 18.49
C LEU A 21 20.66 17.46 18.05
N GLU A 22 21.53 17.09 18.98
CA GLU A 22 22.96 17.03 18.75
C GLU A 22 23.32 15.81 17.89
N PHE A 23 24.02 16.03 16.78
CA PHE A 23 24.54 14.92 15.98
C PHE A 23 25.55 14.09 16.79
N LEU A 24 25.44 12.76 16.69
CA LEU A 24 26.41 11.84 17.28
C LEU A 24 27.28 11.18 16.22
N TYR A 25 26.68 10.32 15.39
CA TYR A 25 27.40 9.55 14.38
C TYR A 25 26.46 8.88 13.37
N TYR A 26 27.03 8.47 12.25
CA TYR A 26 26.37 7.61 11.26
C TYR A 26 26.44 6.13 11.66
N GLY A 27 25.35 5.40 11.45
CA GLY A 27 25.32 3.95 11.55
C GLY A 27 26.20 3.27 10.49
N LYS A 28 26.46 1.97 10.68
CA LYS A 28 27.27 1.16 9.74
C LYS A 28 26.72 1.18 8.31
N ASP A 29 25.41 1.34 8.17
CA ASP A 29 24.68 1.42 6.90
C ASP A 29 24.80 2.79 6.22
N LYS A 30 25.40 3.80 6.88
CA LYS A 30 25.49 5.22 6.49
C LYS A 30 24.14 5.93 6.24
N LYS A 31 23.02 5.21 6.21
CA LYS A 31 21.65 5.72 6.03
C LYS A 31 20.99 6.10 7.36
N THR A 32 21.40 5.43 8.43
CA THR A 32 20.88 5.71 9.76
C THR A 32 21.79 6.71 10.46
N ILE A 33 21.20 7.77 11.00
CA ILE A 33 21.89 8.83 11.73
C ILE A 33 21.45 8.75 13.19
N TYR A 34 22.41 8.92 14.09
CA TYR A 34 22.15 8.97 15.52
C TYR A 34 22.31 10.39 16.04
N PHE A 35 21.33 10.81 16.83
CA PHE A 35 21.31 12.10 17.50
C PHE A 35 21.14 11.93 19.00
N ARG A 36 21.54 12.91 19.79
CA ARG A 36 21.24 13.01 21.22
C ARG A 36 20.23 14.13 21.43
N ASN A 37 19.22 13.85 22.24
CA ASN A 37 18.34 14.90 22.74
C ASN A 37 19.00 15.53 23.97
N PRO A 38 19.33 16.83 23.97
CA PRO A 38 20.05 17.46 25.07
C PRO A 38 19.24 17.57 26.36
N GLU A 39 17.90 17.66 26.28
CA GLU A 39 17.03 17.76 27.46
C GLU A 39 16.86 16.43 28.19
N THR A 40 16.76 15.34 27.43
CA THR A 40 16.45 14.00 27.98
C THR A 40 17.66 13.08 28.02
N GLU A 41 18.77 13.52 27.44
CA GLU A 41 20.00 12.77 27.15
C GLU A 41 19.81 11.49 26.32
N LYS A 42 18.60 11.25 25.80
CA LYS A 42 18.27 10.04 25.06
C LYS A 42 18.88 10.07 23.67
N LYS A 43 19.35 8.90 23.24
CA LYS A 43 19.81 8.67 21.88
C LYS A 43 18.62 8.40 20.96
N ILE A 44 18.51 9.18 19.90
CA ILE A 44 17.49 9.08 18.86
C ILE A 44 18.12 8.49 17.60
N ARG A 45 17.45 7.48 17.04
CA ARG A 45 17.80 6.89 15.75
C ARG A 45 16.91 7.50 14.66
N TYR A 46 17.52 8.15 13.68
CA TYR A 46 16.83 8.73 12.55
C TYR A 46 17.24 8.03 11.25
N ASN A 47 16.28 7.58 10.44
CA ASN A 47 16.55 7.02 9.13
C ASN A 47 15.82 7.88 8.11
N TYR A 48 16.58 8.71 7.40
CA TYR A 48 16.05 9.71 6.50
C TYR A 48 15.27 9.08 5.34
N GLU A 49 15.87 8.11 4.65
CA GLU A 49 15.28 7.39 3.52
C GLU A 49 13.92 6.77 3.88
N PHE A 50 13.85 6.09 5.03
CA PHE A 50 12.60 5.50 5.50
C PHE A 50 11.53 6.55 5.75
N ARG A 51 11.88 7.70 6.36
CA ARG A 51 10.92 8.77 6.65
C ARG A 51 10.41 9.42 5.38
N LYS A 52 11.30 9.66 4.40
CA LYS A 52 10.94 10.16 3.07
C LYS A 52 9.94 9.24 2.38
N LEU A 53 10.28 7.96 2.23
CA LEU A 53 9.40 6.97 1.59
C LEU A 53 8.09 6.77 2.35
N SER A 54 8.13 6.83 3.68
CA SER A 54 6.92 6.75 4.51
C SER A 54 6.00 7.95 4.31
N LYS A 55 6.56 9.16 4.15
CA LYS A 55 5.78 10.37 3.85
C LYS A 55 5.16 10.28 2.47
N GLU A 56 5.96 9.95 1.45
CA GLU A 56 5.46 9.75 0.08
C GLU A 56 4.38 8.67 0.03
N SER A 57 4.56 7.55 0.73
CA SER A 57 3.55 6.50 0.81
C SER A 57 2.26 6.98 1.47
N LYS A 58 2.34 7.81 2.52
CA LYS A 58 1.18 8.40 3.19
C LYS A 58 0.46 9.36 2.25
N ASP A 59 1.19 10.28 1.62
CA ASP A 59 0.66 11.25 0.66
C ASP A 59 -0.05 10.54 -0.51
N ASN A 60 0.56 9.45 -1.01
CA ASN A 60 -0.04 8.62 -2.06
C ASN A 60 -1.37 7.98 -1.61
N ILE A 61 -1.45 7.46 -0.39
CA ILE A 61 -2.67 6.81 0.15
C ILE A 61 -3.76 7.83 0.48
N GLU A 62 -3.37 9.01 0.98
CA GLU A 62 -4.27 10.10 1.37
C GLU A 62 -4.75 10.94 0.18
N SER A 63 -4.07 10.85 -0.97
CA SER A 63 -4.53 11.45 -2.21
C SER A 63 -5.91 10.93 -2.62
N GLU A 64 -6.70 11.74 -3.34
CA GLU A 64 -8.01 11.34 -3.85
C GLU A 64 -7.92 10.09 -4.74
N PHE A 65 -6.87 10.01 -5.56
CA PHE A 65 -6.61 8.83 -6.38
C PHE A 65 -6.27 7.59 -5.53
N GLY A 66 -5.44 7.75 -4.49
CA GLY A 66 -5.11 6.68 -3.55
C GLY A 66 -6.31 6.14 -2.79
N LYS A 67 -7.17 7.04 -2.29
CA LYS A 67 -8.46 6.68 -1.67
C LYS A 67 -9.33 5.90 -2.66
N GLN A 68 -9.43 6.37 -3.90
CA GLN A 68 -10.19 5.69 -4.95
C GLN A 68 -9.65 4.28 -5.21
N LEU A 69 -8.33 4.11 -5.34
CA LEU A 69 -7.70 2.80 -5.52
C LEU A 69 -7.98 1.86 -4.34
N ARG A 70 -7.88 2.37 -3.10
CA ARG A 70 -8.14 1.58 -1.89
C ARG A 70 -9.58 1.07 -1.83
N MET A 71 -10.55 1.94 -2.10
CA MET A 71 -11.97 1.55 -2.16
C MET A 71 -12.21 0.52 -3.28
N ASN A 72 -11.67 0.78 -4.47
CA ASN A 72 -11.81 -0.12 -5.62
C ASN A 72 -11.20 -1.49 -5.36
N ARG A 73 -10.06 -1.56 -4.66
CA ARG A 73 -9.44 -2.83 -4.31
C ARG A 73 -10.38 -3.72 -3.49
N SER A 74 -11.08 -3.17 -2.49
CA SER A 74 -12.06 -3.94 -1.71
C SER A 74 -13.22 -4.40 -2.58
N ILE A 75 -13.85 -3.48 -3.33
CA ILE A 75 -15.00 -3.78 -4.21
C ILE A 75 -14.65 -4.87 -5.24
N GLN A 76 -13.52 -4.72 -5.93
CA GLN A 76 -13.14 -5.63 -7.01
C GLN A 76 -12.74 -7.01 -6.50
N VAL A 77 -12.06 -7.09 -5.35
CA VAL A 77 -11.62 -8.35 -4.75
C VAL A 77 -12.81 -9.11 -4.17
N GLU A 78 -13.61 -8.47 -3.33
CA GLU A 78 -14.78 -9.09 -2.71
C GLU A 78 -15.80 -9.54 -3.77
N GLY A 79 -16.09 -8.68 -4.74
CA GLY A 79 -16.98 -9.02 -5.86
C GLY A 79 -16.45 -10.19 -6.69
N ALA A 80 -15.14 -10.24 -6.97
CA ALA A 80 -14.55 -11.37 -7.70
C ALA A 80 -14.68 -12.69 -6.93
N PHE A 81 -14.38 -12.67 -5.62
CA PHE A 81 -14.49 -13.87 -4.79
C PHE A 81 -15.93 -14.34 -4.63
N ALA A 82 -16.90 -13.42 -4.51
CA ALA A 82 -18.31 -13.76 -4.44
C ALA A 82 -18.76 -14.50 -5.71
N VAL A 83 -18.46 -13.95 -6.89
CA VAL A 83 -18.80 -14.58 -8.18
C VAL A 83 -18.12 -15.95 -8.34
N ILE A 84 -16.82 -16.06 -8.04
CA ILE A 84 -16.10 -17.33 -8.18
C ILE A 84 -16.66 -18.40 -7.24
N LYS A 85 -17.00 -18.05 -5.99
CA LYS A 85 -17.45 -19.03 -4.99
C LYS A 85 -18.91 -19.41 -5.15
N GLU A 86 -19.79 -18.43 -5.32
CA GLU A 86 -21.24 -18.65 -5.36
C GLU A 86 -21.74 -18.88 -6.78
N ASP A 87 -21.52 -17.92 -7.70
CA ASP A 87 -22.06 -18.03 -9.07
C ASP A 87 -21.39 -19.14 -9.88
N MET A 88 -20.06 -19.26 -9.78
CA MET A 88 -19.28 -20.32 -10.44
C MET A 88 -19.20 -21.61 -9.61
N LYS A 89 -19.79 -21.62 -8.41
CA LYS A 89 -19.88 -22.78 -7.50
C LYS A 89 -18.53 -23.41 -7.11
N LEU A 90 -17.45 -22.62 -7.07
CA LEU A 90 -16.13 -23.09 -6.62
C LEU A 90 -16.06 -23.15 -5.10
N ARG A 91 -16.72 -24.13 -4.49
CA ARG A 91 -16.71 -24.36 -3.03
C ARG A 91 -15.55 -25.23 -2.57
N LYS A 92 -15.09 -26.14 -3.43
CA LYS A 92 -13.97 -27.05 -3.18
C LYS A 92 -13.26 -27.36 -4.49
N LEU A 93 -11.93 -27.40 -4.45
CA LEU A 93 -11.11 -27.86 -5.57
C LEU A 93 -11.30 -29.37 -5.76
N LYS A 94 -11.44 -29.79 -7.03
CA LYS A 94 -11.61 -31.20 -7.39
C LYS A 94 -10.29 -31.95 -7.45
N VAL A 95 -9.19 -31.23 -7.68
CA VAL A 95 -7.86 -31.83 -7.81
C VAL A 95 -7.02 -31.72 -6.54
N ARG A 96 -5.99 -32.56 -6.44
CA ARG A 96 -4.98 -32.53 -5.37
C ARG A 96 -3.59 -32.35 -5.94
N GLY A 97 -2.71 -31.71 -5.17
CA GLY A 97 -1.34 -31.39 -5.57
C GLY A 97 -1.18 -29.94 -6.05
N LYS A 98 0.00 -29.37 -5.87
CA LYS A 98 0.26 -27.93 -6.10
C LYS A 98 0.02 -27.52 -7.55
N ASN A 99 0.51 -28.30 -8.52
CA ASN A 99 0.45 -27.93 -9.94
C ASN A 99 -0.97 -28.06 -10.51
N SER A 100 -1.68 -29.14 -10.18
CA SER A 100 -3.07 -29.35 -10.57
C SER A 100 -3.97 -28.29 -9.94
N THR A 101 -3.79 -27.98 -8.65
CA THR A 101 -4.55 -26.93 -7.94
C THR A 101 -4.39 -25.57 -8.62
N LYS A 102 -3.15 -25.20 -8.97
CA LYS A 102 -2.88 -23.97 -9.71
C LYS A 102 -3.60 -23.92 -11.06
N ARG A 103 -3.63 -25.03 -11.80
CA ARG A 103 -4.34 -25.11 -13.09
C ARG A 103 -5.84 -24.96 -12.92
N GLU A 104 -6.44 -25.63 -11.92
CA GLU A 104 -7.87 -25.53 -11.64
C GLU A 104 -8.25 -24.08 -11.28
N ILE A 105 -7.54 -23.46 -10.32
CA ILE A 105 -7.77 -22.05 -9.96
C ILE A 105 -7.58 -21.14 -11.17
N GLY A 106 -6.54 -21.36 -11.97
CA GLY A 106 -6.27 -20.59 -13.18
C GLY A 106 -7.43 -20.64 -14.18
N LEU A 107 -8.05 -21.81 -14.38
CA LEU A 107 -9.19 -21.98 -15.26
C LEU A 107 -10.40 -21.16 -14.78
N PHE A 108 -10.70 -21.18 -13.48
CA PHE A 108 -11.76 -20.34 -12.90
C PHE A 108 -11.47 -18.84 -13.05
N CYS A 109 -10.23 -18.41 -12.83
CA CYS A 109 -9.84 -17.01 -13.04
C CYS A 109 -10.02 -16.57 -14.49
N ILE A 110 -9.64 -17.42 -15.46
CA ILE A 110 -9.80 -17.16 -16.89
C ILE A 110 -11.29 -17.04 -17.23
N ALA A 111 -12.11 -18.01 -16.80
CA ALA A 111 -13.55 -18.00 -17.04
C ALA A 111 -14.24 -16.77 -16.41
N TYR A 112 -13.87 -16.39 -15.19
CA TYR A 112 -14.34 -15.16 -14.55
C TYR A 112 -13.99 -13.91 -15.38
N ASN A 113 -12.74 -13.79 -15.83
CA ASN A 113 -12.30 -12.65 -16.62
C ASN A 113 -13.03 -12.55 -17.96
N PHE A 114 -13.27 -13.67 -18.64
CA PHE A 114 -14.07 -13.71 -19.86
C PHE A 114 -15.51 -13.26 -19.62
N ASN A 115 -16.18 -13.80 -18.59
CA ASN A 115 -17.54 -13.41 -18.24
C ASN A 115 -17.63 -11.91 -17.91
N LYS A 116 -16.66 -11.40 -17.14
CA LYS A 116 -16.56 -9.97 -16.81
C LYS A 116 -16.37 -9.11 -18.06
N TYR A 117 -15.51 -9.53 -18.99
CA TYR A 117 -15.30 -8.82 -20.24
C TYR A 117 -16.56 -8.79 -21.11
N LEU A 118 -17.21 -9.94 -21.31
CA LEU A 118 -18.46 -10.03 -22.09
C LEU A 118 -19.58 -9.18 -21.49
N ALA A 119 -19.73 -9.18 -20.16
CA ALA A 119 -20.68 -8.33 -19.46
C ALA A 119 -20.38 -6.84 -19.68
N LYS A 120 -19.10 -6.44 -19.66
CA LYS A 120 -18.68 -5.06 -19.94
C LYS A 120 -18.94 -4.65 -21.39
N LEU A 121 -18.65 -5.55 -22.33
CA LEU A 121 -18.92 -5.37 -23.76
C LEU A 121 -20.41 -5.13 -24.00
N SER A 122 -21.29 -5.97 -23.42
CA SER A 122 -22.74 -5.82 -23.54
C SER A 122 -23.25 -4.47 -23.00
N ARG A 123 -22.66 -3.98 -21.90
CA ARG A 123 -23.03 -2.70 -21.28
C ARG A 123 -22.36 -1.47 -21.93
N LYS A 124 -21.55 -1.66 -22.98
CA LYS A 124 -20.75 -0.60 -23.63
C LYS A 124 -19.91 0.25 -22.65
N ASN A 125 -19.41 -0.36 -21.58
CA ASN A 125 -18.61 0.32 -20.54
C ASN A 125 -17.13 -0.10 -20.54
N GLN A 126 -16.65 -0.52 -21.71
CA GLN A 126 -15.24 -0.86 -21.92
C GLN A 126 -14.37 0.34 -21.55
N GLY A 127 -13.28 0.10 -20.83
CA GLY A 127 -12.37 1.16 -20.35
C GLY A 127 -12.66 1.70 -18.94
N VAL A 128 -13.86 1.50 -18.39
CA VAL A 128 -14.11 1.86 -16.98
C VAL A 128 -13.53 0.79 -16.06
N VAL A 129 -12.37 1.08 -15.47
CA VAL A 129 -11.67 0.18 -14.55
C VAL A 129 -11.98 0.50 -13.09
N LEU A 130 -12.01 1.79 -12.73
CA LEU A 130 -12.22 2.24 -11.36
C LEU A 130 -13.62 2.84 -11.19
N HIS A 131 -14.29 2.45 -10.12
CA HIS A 131 -15.49 3.10 -9.61
C HIS A 131 -15.11 4.46 -9.01
N PRO A 132 -15.89 5.52 -9.25
CA PRO A 132 -15.66 6.83 -8.63
C PRO A 132 -15.89 6.76 -7.12
N LEU A 133 -15.20 7.61 -6.36
CA LEU A 133 -15.47 7.77 -4.94
C LEU A 133 -16.91 8.22 -4.74
N LYS A 134 -17.59 7.63 -3.76
CA LYS A 134 -18.92 8.10 -3.36
C LYS A 134 -18.75 9.42 -2.61
N THR A 135 -19.43 10.47 -3.10
CA THR A 135 -19.63 11.69 -2.32
C THR A 135 -20.58 11.37 -1.17
N ALA A 136 -20.22 11.79 0.04
CA ALA A 136 -21.08 11.66 1.22
C ALA A 136 -22.30 12.59 1.12
#